data_AF-C4Z5P6-F1
#
_entry.id   AF-C4Z5P6-F1
#
_cell.length_a   1.000
_cell.length_b   1.000
_cell.length_c   1.000
_cell.angle_alpha   90.00
_cell.angle_beta   90.00
_cell.angle_gamma   90.00
#
_symmetry.space_group_name_H-M   'P 1'
#
loop_
_entity.id
_entity.type
_entity.pdbx_description
1 polymer ?
#
loop_
_entity_poly.entity_id
_entity_poly.type
_entity_poly.pdbx_seq_one_letter_code
_entity_poly.pdbx_strand_id
1 'polypeptide(L)'
;MLLQEMPADNKIIIELSIKGQKFEFPSKVVSQGNNSIFIEPIRINGKVLTFNSSESVAVNIVMIRENKSPMVWKGVGVACVHEKSGSFYKITASGEGFEINRRGAFRLFVGISGVAQLGINRKAVDVIVKDVSENGFSFVSSEDMENVINMPVRLVFNDFNKNYSLMGIIVRKVIINETKVLYGCQLSVNNSQLEQYINQKQRQMLSMNRDNSAFKNKEMLEKALKEPERTDNKEQPEEDDKNYKSKSIKNDGTYKDRAINRVGKTERRDIFREAVSGKKV
;
A
#
# COMPACT_ATOMS: atom_id res chain seq x y z
N MET A 1 -15.83 -14.46 4.06
CA MET A 1 -15.17 -14.66 5.38
C MET A 1 -15.89 -13.79 6.39
N LEU A 2 -16.40 -14.43 7.43
CA LEU A 2 -17.07 -13.78 8.54
C LEU A 2 -16.04 -13.09 9.44
N LEU A 3 -16.48 -12.06 10.16
CA LEU A 3 -15.61 -11.32 11.07
C LEU A 3 -15.03 -12.24 12.16
N GLN A 4 -15.85 -13.15 12.69
CA GLN A 4 -15.49 -14.11 13.75
C GLN A 4 -14.49 -15.19 13.33
N GLU A 5 -14.29 -15.40 12.01
CA GLU A 5 -13.31 -16.36 11.49
C GLU A 5 -11.89 -15.79 11.52
N MET A 6 -11.73 -14.51 11.85
CA MET A 6 -10.44 -13.84 11.89
C MET A 6 -9.60 -14.36 13.05
N PRO A 7 -8.43 -14.97 12.80
CA PRO A 7 -7.63 -15.57 13.85
C PRO A 7 -7.14 -14.51 14.85
N ALA A 8 -6.88 -14.94 16.08
CA ALA A 8 -6.16 -14.14 17.05
C ALA A 8 -4.81 -13.72 16.46
N ASP A 9 -4.29 -12.61 16.97
CA ASP A 9 -3.05 -11.97 16.56
C ASP A 9 -3.00 -11.37 15.15
N ASN A 10 -4.09 -11.47 14.39
CA ASN A 10 -4.15 -10.89 13.06
C ASN A 10 -4.10 -9.35 13.10
N LYS A 11 -3.27 -8.75 12.24
CA LYS A 11 -3.11 -7.30 12.14
C LYS A 11 -4.25 -6.71 11.32
N ILE A 12 -4.92 -5.72 11.90
CA ILE A 12 -6.04 -5.03 11.29
C ILE A 12 -5.86 -3.52 11.36
N ILE A 13 -6.64 -2.80 10.56
CA ILE A 13 -6.74 -1.35 10.61
C ILE A 13 -8.18 -1.00 10.92
N ILE A 14 -8.37 -0.18 11.96
CA ILE A 14 -9.63 0.48 12.26
C ILE A 14 -9.67 1.74 11.39
N GLU A 15 -10.50 1.73 10.34
CA GLU A 15 -10.77 2.92 9.52
C GLU A 15 -11.97 3.64 10.13
N LEU A 16 -11.76 4.89 10.52
CA LEU A 16 -12.74 5.70 11.20
C LEU A 16 -13.07 6.93 10.36
N SER A 17 -14.34 7.12 10.05
CA SER A 17 -14.84 8.23 9.24
C SER A 17 -15.67 9.18 10.10
N ILE A 18 -15.22 10.42 10.25
CA ILE A 18 -15.93 11.49 10.97
C ILE A 18 -16.17 12.63 9.98
N LYS A 19 -17.43 12.95 9.69
CA LYS A 19 -17.81 14.09 8.83
C LYS A 19 -17.03 14.13 7.49
N GLY A 20 -16.78 12.96 6.90
CA GLY A 20 -16.04 12.80 5.64
C GLY A 20 -14.52 12.76 5.76
N GLN A 21 -13.93 13.04 6.93
CA GLN A 21 -12.52 12.81 7.19
C GLN A 21 -12.28 11.37 7.64
N LYS A 22 -11.25 10.73 7.07
CA LYS A 22 -10.85 9.36 7.39
C LYS A 22 -9.59 9.33 8.25
N PHE A 23 -9.60 8.48 9.26
CA PHE A 23 -8.48 8.20 10.15
C PHE A 23 -8.24 6.69 10.17
N GLU A 24 -6.98 6.28 10.06
CA GLU A 24 -6.61 4.87 10.08
C GLU A 24 -5.76 4.59 11.33
N PHE A 25 -6.19 3.60 12.11
CA PHE A 25 -5.48 3.19 13.32
C PHE A 25 -5.13 1.70 13.24
N PRO A 26 -3.85 1.33 13.33
CA PRO A 26 -3.47 -0.07 13.42
C PRO A 26 -3.98 -0.67 14.73
N SER A 27 -4.43 -1.91 14.68
CA SER A 27 -4.86 -2.69 15.84
C SER A 27 -4.60 -4.19 15.57
N LYS A 28 -4.86 -5.03 16.56
CA LYS A 28 -4.66 -6.48 16.52
C LYS A 28 -5.91 -7.17 17.06
N VAL A 29 -6.24 -8.33 16.49
CA VAL A 29 -7.24 -9.22 17.08
C VAL A 29 -6.66 -9.89 18.31
N VAL A 30 -7.35 -9.74 19.44
CA VAL A 30 -7.01 -10.37 20.72
C VAL A 30 -7.64 -11.74 20.81
N SER A 31 -8.93 -11.83 20.52
CA SER A 31 -9.67 -13.09 20.58
C SER A 31 -10.94 -13.05 19.73
N GLN A 32 -11.46 -14.24 19.44
CA GLN A 32 -12.74 -14.42 18.77
C GLN A 32 -13.86 -14.53 19.83
N GLY A 33 -15.01 -13.95 19.53
CA GLY A 33 -16.23 -14.10 20.30
C GLY A 33 -17.38 -14.62 19.44
N ASN A 34 -18.54 -14.85 20.05
CA ASN A 34 -19.73 -15.25 19.30
C ASN A 34 -20.16 -14.10 18.38
N ASN A 35 -20.06 -14.29 17.06
CA ASN A 35 -20.34 -13.29 16.01
C ASN A 35 -19.63 -11.95 16.22
N SER A 36 -18.47 -11.97 16.87
CA SER A 36 -17.70 -10.78 17.19
C SER A 36 -16.21 -11.09 17.31
N ILE A 37 -15.39 -10.05 17.26
CA ILE A 37 -13.97 -10.13 17.60
C ILE A 37 -13.65 -9.11 18.68
N PHE A 38 -12.70 -9.45 19.54
CA PHE A 38 -12.12 -8.51 20.50
C PHE A 38 -10.80 -8.01 19.94
N ILE A 39 -10.63 -6.69 19.93
CA ILE A 39 -9.44 -6.04 19.37
C ILE A 39 -8.86 -5.05 20.37
N GLU A 40 -7.58 -4.74 20.20
CA GLU A 40 -6.91 -3.74 21.02
C GLU A 40 -7.53 -2.35 20.81
N PRO A 41 -7.87 -1.64 21.89
CA PRO A 41 -8.50 -0.34 21.78
C PRO A 41 -7.48 0.73 21.38
N ILE A 42 -7.96 1.77 20.70
CA ILE A 42 -7.15 2.95 20.40
C ILE A 42 -7.01 3.76 21.69
N ARG A 43 -5.78 4.04 22.10
CA ARG A 43 -5.50 4.87 23.28
C ARG A 43 -4.87 6.20 22.85
N ILE A 44 -5.51 7.31 23.24
CA ILE A 44 -4.99 8.67 23.05
C ILE A 44 -4.72 9.25 24.43
N ASN A 45 -3.47 9.64 24.71
CA ASN A 45 -3.03 10.15 26.01
C ASN A 45 -3.41 9.21 27.18
N GLY A 46 -3.30 7.89 26.97
CA GLY A 46 -3.62 6.87 27.97
C GLY A 46 -5.12 6.60 28.16
N LYS A 47 -6.02 7.34 27.49
CA LYS A 47 -7.47 7.12 27.54
C LYS A 47 -7.94 6.35 26.32
N VAL A 48 -8.84 5.39 26.51
CA VAL A 48 -9.48 4.65 25.42
C VAL A 48 -10.38 5.61 24.63
N LEU A 49 -10.17 5.69 23.33
CA LEU A 49 -11.02 6.45 22.43
C LEU A 49 -12.41 5.81 22.43
N THR A 50 -13.45 6.58 22.70
CA THR A 50 -14.83 6.08 22.69
C THR A 50 -15.53 6.61 21.45
N PHE A 51 -16.16 5.70 20.71
CA PHE A 51 -16.99 6.05 19.57
C PHE A 51 -18.39 6.34 20.09
N ASN A 52 -18.61 7.58 20.53
CA ASN A 52 -19.95 7.98 20.93
C ASN A 52 -20.87 7.90 19.71
N SER A 53 -22.05 7.32 19.90
CA SER A 53 -23.09 6.99 18.92
C SER A 53 -23.73 8.20 18.22
N SER A 54 -22.97 9.26 17.98
CA SER A 54 -23.38 10.34 17.09
C SER A 54 -23.42 9.84 15.65
N GLU A 55 -24.49 10.17 14.93
CA GLU A 55 -24.79 9.74 13.54
C GLU A 55 -23.65 10.02 12.53
N SER A 56 -22.64 10.79 12.91
CA SER A 56 -21.53 11.19 12.05
C SER A 56 -20.28 10.29 12.10
N VAL A 57 -20.25 9.24 12.92
CA VAL A 57 -19.08 8.36 13.06
C VAL A 57 -19.35 6.99 12.45
N ALA A 58 -18.65 6.66 11.37
CA ALA A 58 -18.66 5.32 10.79
C ALA A 58 -17.32 4.62 11.06
N VAL A 59 -17.37 3.38 11.53
CA VAL A 59 -16.18 2.55 11.76
C VAL A 59 -16.20 1.38 10.78
N ASN A 60 -15.05 1.13 10.15
CA ASN A 60 -14.82 -0.01 9.29
C ASN A 60 -13.58 -0.77 9.80
N ILE A 61 -13.56 -2.09 9.62
CA ILE A 61 -12.36 -2.91 9.86
C ILE A 61 -11.76 -3.30 8.52
N VAL A 62 -10.45 -3.10 8.38
CA VAL A 62 -9.68 -3.48 7.21
C VAL A 62 -8.65 -4.53 7.61
N MET A 63 -8.68 -5.68 6.94
CA MET A 63 -7.64 -6.70 7.04
C MET A 63 -6.78 -6.65 5.78
N ILE A 64 -5.48 -6.40 5.95
CA ILE A 64 -4.51 -6.56 4.87
C ILE A 64 -4.13 -8.04 4.80
N ARG A 65 -4.33 -8.65 3.64
CA ARG A 65 -3.94 -10.04 3.38
C ARG A 65 -2.70 -10.08 2.50
N GLU A 66 -1.81 -11.02 2.77
CA GLU A 66 -0.65 -11.25 1.91
C GLU A 66 -1.11 -11.74 0.53
N ASN A 67 -0.60 -11.09 -0.52
CA ASN A 67 -0.88 -11.42 -1.93
C ASN A 67 -2.36 -11.46 -2.36
N LYS A 68 -3.29 -10.98 -1.53
CA LYS A 68 -4.73 -10.85 -1.85
C LYS A 68 -5.22 -9.43 -1.63
N SER A 69 -6.38 -9.10 -2.21
CA SER A 69 -7.05 -7.82 -1.95
C SER A 69 -7.35 -7.69 -0.45
N PRO A 70 -7.19 -6.51 0.17
CA PRO A 70 -7.66 -6.30 1.53
C PRO A 70 -9.14 -6.61 1.65
N MET A 71 -9.54 -7.15 2.79
CA MET A 71 -10.96 -7.34 3.12
C MET A 71 -11.42 -6.22 4.04
N VAL A 72 -12.64 -5.75 3.82
CA VAL A 72 -13.26 -4.72 4.65
C VAL A 72 -14.62 -5.14 5.14
N TRP A 73 -14.89 -4.84 6.41
CA TRP A 73 -16.20 -4.87 7.02
C TRP A 73 -16.63 -3.43 7.27
N LYS A 74 -17.71 -3.00 6.61
CA LYS A 74 -18.22 -1.63 6.69
C LYS A 74 -19.26 -1.48 7.79
N GLY A 75 -19.27 -0.33 8.45
CA GLY A 75 -20.31 0.03 9.43
C GLY A 75 -20.38 -0.95 10.59
N VAL A 76 -19.21 -1.32 11.12
CA VAL A 76 -19.14 -2.26 12.24
C VAL A 76 -19.65 -1.61 13.53
N GLY A 77 -20.35 -2.39 14.34
CA GLY A 77 -20.69 -2.01 15.71
C GLY A 77 -19.45 -2.10 16.58
N VAL A 78 -19.21 -1.09 17.42
CA VAL A 78 -18.07 -1.07 18.35
C VAL A 78 -18.57 -0.82 19.76
N ALA A 79 -18.26 -1.74 20.67
CA ALA A 79 -18.54 -1.59 22.09
C ALA A 79 -17.24 -1.69 22.89
N CYS A 80 -17.03 -0.78 23.86
CA CYS A 80 -15.90 -0.86 24.77
C CYS A 80 -16.24 -1.80 25.93
N VAL A 81 -15.46 -2.86 26.10
CA VAL A 81 -15.60 -3.84 27.18
C VAL A 81 -14.41 -3.73 28.11
N HIS A 82 -14.66 -3.83 29.41
CA HIS A 82 -13.63 -3.80 30.45
C HIS A 82 -13.60 -5.16 31.13
N GLU A 83 -12.45 -5.83 31.05
CA GLU A 83 -12.20 -7.09 31.74
C GLU A 83 -11.04 -6.93 32.74
N LYS A 84 -10.82 -7.94 33.59
CA LYS A 84 -9.72 -7.94 34.57
C LYS A 84 -8.34 -7.80 33.91
N SER A 85 -8.21 -8.23 32.65
CA SER A 85 -7.01 -8.17 31.83
C SER A 85 -6.82 -6.84 31.09
N GLY A 86 -7.81 -5.94 31.08
CA GLY A 86 -7.74 -4.65 30.43
C GLY A 86 -9.03 -4.23 29.69
N SER A 87 -8.95 -3.12 28.96
CA SER A 87 -10.03 -2.66 28.08
C SER A 87 -9.84 -3.19 26.66
N PHE A 88 -10.93 -3.58 26.01
CA PHE A 88 -10.97 -4.08 24.63
C PHE A 88 -12.13 -3.46 23.85
N TYR A 89 -12.02 -3.43 22.52
CA TYR A 89 -13.18 -3.21 21.68
C TYR A 89 -13.78 -4.54 21.24
N LYS A 90 -15.06 -4.72 21.51
CA LYS A 90 -15.88 -5.76 20.89
C LYS A 90 -16.43 -5.22 19.58
N ILE A 91 -16.05 -5.85 18.48
CA ILE A 91 -16.49 -5.51 17.13
C ILE A 91 -17.54 -6.50 16.66
N THR A 92 -18.67 -6.00 16.17
CA THR A 92 -19.73 -6.79 15.54
C THR A 92 -19.93 -6.31 14.10
N ALA A 93 -20.12 -7.25 13.19
CA ALA A 93 -20.48 -6.95 11.80
C ALA A 93 -21.79 -7.66 11.44
N SER A 94 -22.63 -7.00 10.65
CA SER A 94 -23.89 -7.56 10.17
C SER A 94 -23.72 -8.49 8.96
N GLY A 95 -22.54 -8.50 8.31
CA GLY A 95 -22.28 -9.32 7.13
C GLY A 95 -20.82 -9.70 6.95
N GLU A 96 -20.56 -10.43 5.86
CA GLU A 96 -19.22 -10.85 5.47
C GLU A 96 -18.34 -9.69 5.02
N GLY A 97 -17.03 -9.88 5.17
CA GLY A 97 -16.05 -8.94 4.65
C GLY A 97 -16.04 -9.01 3.12
N PHE A 98 -16.03 -7.85 2.48
CA PHE A 98 -15.90 -7.75 1.03
C PHE A 98 -14.47 -7.38 0.66
N GLU A 99 -13.97 -7.95 -0.42
CA GLU A 99 -12.68 -7.56 -0.96
C GLU A 99 -12.78 -6.17 -1.58
N ILE A 100 -11.92 -5.25 -1.14
CA ILE A 100 -11.80 -3.94 -1.78
C ILE A 100 -10.50 -3.80 -2.52
N ASN A 101 -10.57 -3.16 -3.68
CA ASN A 101 -9.39 -2.60 -4.30
C ASN A 101 -9.06 -1.26 -3.63
N ARG A 102 -8.25 -1.29 -2.57
CA ARG A 102 -7.77 -0.06 -1.89
C ARG A 102 -6.88 0.83 -2.75
N ARG A 103 -6.45 0.36 -3.93
CA ARG A 103 -5.42 1.04 -4.74
C ARG A 103 -5.98 2.22 -5.54
N GLY A 104 -7.31 2.37 -5.60
CA GLY A 104 -7.98 3.40 -6.41
C GLY A 104 -7.73 3.28 -7.92
N ALA A 105 -6.91 2.32 -8.35
CA ALA A 105 -6.51 2.08 -9.73
C ALA A 105 -6.09 0.60 -9.90
N PHE A 106 -6.37 0.05 -11.07
CA PHE A 106 -5.89 -1.27 -11.48
C PHE A 106 -4.36 -1.24 -11.65
N ARG A 107 -3.67 -2.29 -11.18
CA ARG A 107 -2.22 -2.47 -11.43
C ARG A 107 -1.99 -3.55 -12.46
N LEU A 108 -1.41 -3.16 -13.58
CA LEU A 108 -1.01 -4.04 -14.66
C LEU A 108 0.41 -4.53 -14.41
N PHE A 109 0.58 -5.84 -14.30
CA PHE A 109 1.91 -6.44 -14.29
C PHE A 109 2.58 -6.25 -15.65
N VAL A 110 3.86 -5.86 -15.66
CA VAL A 110 4.61 -5.59 -16.89
C VAL A 110 5.77 -6.57 -17.04
N GLY A 111 6.67 -6.63 -16.05
CA GLY A 111 7.78 -7.59 -16.02
C GLY A 111 8.88 -7.35 -17.05
N ILE A 112 9.14 -6.09 -17.43
CA ILE A 112 10.15 -5.73 -18.44
C ILE A 112 11.32 -4.97 -17.83
N SER A 113 12.47 -5.00 -18.50
CA SER A 113 13.63 -4.20 -18.10
C SER A 113 13.39 -2.71 -18.27
N GLY A 114 13.93 -1.92 -17.34
CA GLY A 114 13.91 -0.47 -17.37
C GLY A 114 15.09 0.11 -16.62
N VAL A 115 15.17 1.43 -16.61
CA VAL A 115 16.24 2.19 -15.96
C VAL A 115 15.60 3.20 -15.02
N ALA A 116 15.95 3.15 -13.74
CA ALA A 116 15.47 4.06 -12.71
C ALA A 116 16.58 5.02 -12.27
N GLN A 117 16.30 6.32 -12.33
CA GLN A 117 17.16 7.37 -11.80
C GLN A 117 16.52 7.94 -10.52
N LEU A 118 17.20 7.81 -9.38
CA LEU A 118 16.72 8.24 -8.07
C LEU A 118 17.37 9.58 -7.68
N GLY A 119 16.61 10.68 -7.68
CA GLY A 119 17.14 12.01 -7.40
C GLY A 119 18.01 12.58 -8.52
N ILE A 120 18.56 13.78 -8.28
CA ILE A 120 19.23 14.60 -9.30
C ILE A 120 20.69 14.18 -9.52
N ASN A 121 21.34 13.63 -8.48
CA ASN A 121 22.79 13.36 -8.46
C ASN A 121 23.15 11.88 -8.23
N ARG A 122 22.23 10.94 -8.45
CA ARG A 122 22.55 9.51 -8.35
C ARG A 122 22.60 8.86 -9.72
N LYS A 123 23.43 7.82 -9.82
CA LYS A 123 23.55 6.97 -11.01
C LYS A 123 22.20 6.33 -11.31
N ALA A 124 21.90 6.19 -12.60
CA ALA A 124 20.77 5.40 -13.04
C ALA A 124 21.05 3.91 -12.81
N VAL A 125 20.05 3.18 -12.33
CA VAL A 125 20.17 1.76 -11.98
C VAL A 125 19.24 0.94 -12.87
N ASP A 126 19.74 -0.20 -13.33
CA ASP A 126 18.95 -1.16 -14.09
C ASP A 126 17.95 -1.84 -13.16
N VAL A 127 16.69 -1.89 -13.60
CA VAL A 127 15.57 -2.38 -12.79
C VAL A 127 14.62 -3.21 -13.64
N ILE A 128 13.81 -4.01 -12.97
CA ILE A 128 12.66 -4.67 -13.60
C ILE A 128 11.41 -3.90 -13.23
N VAL A 129 10.70 -3.36 -14.22
CA VAL A 129 9.38 -2.74 -14.03
C VAL A 129 8.38 -3.84 -13.70
N LYS A 130 7.91 -3.88 -12.45
CA LYS A 130 7.03 -4.94 -11.95
C LYS A 130 5.59 -4.67 -12.34
N ASP A 131 5.04 -3.53 -11.94
CA ASP A 131 3.67 -3.14 -12.25
C ASP A 131 3.52 -1.63 -12.47
N VAL A 132 2.50 -1.26 -13.24
CA VAL A 132 2.09 0.12 -13.49
C VAL A 132 0.58 0.28 -13.28
N SER A 133 0.17 1.49 -12.91
CA SER A 133 -1.23 1.88 -12.68
C SER A 133 -1.41 3.35 -12.98
N GLU A 134 -2.66 3.81 -13.04
CA GLU A 134 -2.99 5.23 -13.26
C GLU A 134 -2.35 6.15 -12.22
N ASN A 135 -2.16 5.67 -10.98
CA ASN A 135 -1.69 6.49 -9.85
C ASN A 135 -0.26 6.15 -9.38
N GLY A 136 0.41 5.18 -9.99
CA GLY A 136 1.70 4.71 -9.48
C GLY A 136 2.33 3.59 -10.29
N PHE A 137 3.56 3.25 -9.92
CA PHE A 137 4.32 2.16 -10.52
C PHE A 137 5.23 1.51 -9.49
N SER A 138 5.72 0.31 -9.79
CA SER A 138 6.72 -0.36 -8.96
C SER A 138 7.81 -1.00 -9.81
N PHE A 139 9.01 -1.04 -9.24
CA PHE A 139 10.16 -1.67 -9.86
C PHE A 139 10.97 -2.45 -8.83
N VAL A 140 11.68 -3.47 -9.32
CA VAL A 140 12.59 -4.29 -8.53
C VAL A 140 14.01 -3.95 -8.93
N SER A 141 14.87 -3.70 -7.95
CA SER A 141 16.31 -3.55 -8.15
C SER A 141 17.05 -4.69 -7.46
N SER A 142 18.22 -5.05 -8.01
CA SER A 142 19.15 -5.95 -7.36
C SER A 142 20.04 -5.26 -6.32
N GLU A 143 20.08 -3.93 -6.35
CA GLU A 143 20.85 -3.12 -5.42
C GLU A 143 19.93 -2.62 -4.31
N ASP A 144 20.36 -2.77 -3.05
CA ASP A 144 19.67 -2.13 -1.96
C ASP A 144 20.05 -0.64 -1.87
N MET A 145 19.05 0.23 -1.96
CA MET A 145 19.22 1.67 -1.93
C MET A 145 18.69 2.19 -0.60
N GLU A 146 19.60 2.74 0.20
CA GLU A 146 19.26 3.29 1.50
C GLU A 146 18.71 4.72 1.40
N ASN A 147 17.85 5.05 2.36
CA ASN A 147 17.26 6.38 2.54
C ASN A 147 16.54 6.94 1.31
N VAL A 148 15.88 6.07 0.54
CA VAL A 148 15.20 6.45 -0.71
C VAL A 148 13.72 6.80 -0.56
N ILE A 149 13.12 6.58 0.62
CA ILE A 149 11.72 6.97 0.85
C ILE A 149 11.59 8.49 0.67
N ASN A 150 10.52 8.91 -0.02
CA ASN A 150 10.24 10.27 -0.46
C ASN A 150 11.21 10.84 -1.51
N MET A 151 12.12 10.04 -2.05
CA MET A 151 12.97 10.50 -3.16
C MET A 151 12.19 10.50 -4.48
N PRO A 152 12.38 11.53 -5.33
CA PRO A 152 11.86 11.52 -6.68
C PRO A 152 12.61 10.48 -7.51
N VAL A 153 11.87 9.76 -8.35
CA VAL A 153 12.41 8.76 -9.26
C VAL A 153 11.88 9.00 -10.67
N ARG A 154 12.79 8.88 -11.64
CA ARG A 154 12.46 8.82 -13.06
C ARG A 154 12.70 7.41 -13.56
N LEU A 155 11.63 6.71 -13.90
CA LEU A 155 11.69 5.38 -14.50
C LEU A 155 11.52 5.51 -16.02
N VAL A 156 12.40 4.85 -16.77
CA VAL A 156 12.33 4.77 -18.23
C VAL A 156 12.33 3.30 -18.65
N PHE A 157 11.41 2.93 -19.54
CA PHE A 157 11.37 1.59 -20.11
C PHE A 157 10.91 1.64 -21.57
N ASN A 158 11.23 0.60 -22.33
CA ASN A 158 10.81 0.47 -23.73
C ASN A 158 9.82 -0.69 -23.87
N ASP A 159 8.72 -0.43 -24.57
CA ASP A 159 7.74 -1.46 -24.93
C ASP A 159 6.93 -1.01 -26.15
N PHE A 160 6.40 -1.96 -26.93
CA PHE A 160 5.73 -1.67 -28.21
C PHE A 160 6.50 -0.71 -29.12
N ASN A 161 7.84 -0.81 -29.14
CA ASN A 161 8.72 0.09 -29.89
C ASN A 161 8.60 1.57 -29.49
N LYS A 162 8.13 1.85 -28.26
CA LYS A 162 8.01 3.19 -27.69
C LYS A 162 8.72 3.27 -26.35
N ASN A 163 9.31 4.43 -26.06
CA ASN A 163 9.91 4.72 -24.77
C ASN A 163 8.87 5.39 -23.87
N TYR A 164 8.67 4.84 -22.68
CA TYR A 164 7.83 5.40 -21.64
C TYR A 164 8.70 5.97 -20.54
N SER A 165 8.38 7.18 -20.08
CA SER A 165 9.06 7.84 -18.96
C SER A 165 8.05 8.20 -17.88
N LEU A 166 8.19 7.57 -16.71
CA LEU A 166 7.35 7.80 -15.55
C LEU A 166 8.14 8.57 -14.50
N MET A 167 7.50 9.58 -13.89
CA MET A 167 8.06 10.33 -12.78
C MET A 167 7.19 10.11 -11.55
N GLY A 168 7.83 9.77 -10.44
CA GLY A 168 7.13 9.50 -9.20
C GLY A 168 7.97 9.78 -7.97
N ILE A 169 7.38 9.54 -6.81
CA ILE A 169 8.02 9.61 -5.51
C ILE A 169 7.97 8.22 -4.90
N ILE A 170 9.08 7.76 -4.34
CA ILE A 170 9.13 6.46 -3.66
C ILE A 170 8.37 6.57 -2.33
N VAL A 171 7.32 5.78 -2.18
CA VAL A 171 6.47 5.78 -0.97
C VAL A 171 6.70 4.55 -0.10
N ARG A 172 7.35 3.51 -0.63
CA ARG A 172 7.70 2.30 0.12
C ARG A 172 8.86 1.53 -0.49
N LYS A 173 9.57 0.79 0.36
CA LYS A 173 10.63 -0.16 0.06
C LYS A 173 10.29 -1.48 0.75
N VAL A 174 10.44 -2.60 0.05
CA VAL A 174 10.20 -3.96 0.58
C VAL A 174 11.32 -4.88 0.11
N ILE A 175 12.01 -5.52 1.03
CA ILE A 175 13.05 -6.51 0.72
C ILE A 175 12.31 -7.82 0.37
N ILE A 176 12.54 -8.36 -0.83
CA ILE A 176 11.96 -9.63 -1.26
C ILE A 176 12.86 -10.79 -0.82
N ASN A 177 14.16 -10.65 -1.06
CA ASN A 177 15.22 -11.55 -0.61
C ASN A 177 16.56 -10.79 -0.58
N GLU A 178 17.66 -11.47 -0.26
CA GLU A 178 19.00 -10.86 -0.16
C GLU A 178 19.46 -10.12 -1.43
N THR A 179 18.88 -10.44 -2.59
CA THR A 179 19.31 -9.92 -3.89
C THR A 179 18.26 -9.07 -4.59
N LYS A 180 17.06 -8.87 -4.02
CA LYS A 180 15.96 -8.17 -4.69
C LYS A 180 15.20 -7.29 -3.73
N VAL A 181 15.11 -6.02 -4.08
CA VAL A 181 14.36 -5.01 -3.35
C VAL A 181 13.29 -4.41 -4.25
N LEU A 182 12.05 -4.38 -3.75
CA LEU A 182 10.90 -3.79 -4.40
C LEU A 182 10.69 -2.35 -3.92
N TYR A 183 10.57 -1.44 -4.88
CA TYR A 183 10.24 -0.03 -4.63
C TYR A 183 8.85 0.28 -5.18
N GLY A 184 7.98 0.81 -4.34
CA GLY A 184 6.66 1.30 -4.73
C GLY A 184 6.66 2.81 -4.85
N CYS A 185 6.20 3.31 -5.99
CA CYS A 185 6.22 4.73 -6.32
C CYS A 185 4.80 5.24 -6.59
N GLN A 186 4.52 6.45 -6.11
CA GLN A 186 3.34 7.21 -6.48
C GLN A 186 3.71 8.13 -7.64
N LEU A 187 2.89 8.20 -8.69
CA LEU A 187 3.12 9.13 -9.80
C LEU A 187 3.03 10.57 -9.28
N SER A 188 4.03 11.38 -9.62
CA SER A 188 4.04 12.82 -9.31
C SER A 188 3.41 13.65 -10.42
N VAL A 189 3.30 13.08 -11.63
CA VAL A 189 2.80 13.74 -12.82
C VAL A 189 1.92 12.76 -13.60
N ASN A 190 0.74 13.23 -14.02
CA ASN A 190 -0.14 12.46 -14.90
C ASN A 190 0.51 12.27 -16.27
N ASN A 191 0.48 11.04 -16.78
CA ASN A 191 1.05 10.69 -18.08
C ASN A 191 -0.01 10.05 -18.97
N SER A 192 -0.52 10.79 -19.95
CA SER A 192 -1.55 10.31 -20.88
C SER A 192 -1.10 9.11 -21.72
N GLN A 193 0.21 8.96 -21.95
CA GLN A 193 0.75 7.79 -22.65
C GLN A 193 0.69 6.53 -21.80
N LEU A 194 0.72 6.67 -20.46
CA LEU A 194 0.62 5.54 -19.54
C LEU A 194 -0.78 4.92 -19.56
N GLU A 195 -1.84 5.72 -19.59
CA GLU A 195 -3.22 5.22 -19.70
C GLU A 195 -3.42 4.43 -21.01
N GLN A 196 -2.95 4.98 -22.13
CA GLN A 196 -3.00 4.30 -23.43
C GLN A 196 -2.21 2.99 -23.41
N TYR A 197 -1.01 3.00 -22.79
CA TYR A 197 -0.18 1.82 -22.62
C TYR A 197 -0.88 0.73 -21.80
N ILE A 198 -1.48 1.10 -20.66
CA ILE A 198 -2.21 0.17 -19.78
C ILE A 198 -3.34 -0.51 -20.56
N ASN A 199 -4.15 0.28 -21.26
CA ASN A 199 -5.25 -0.24 -22.07
C ASN A 199 -4.76 -1.15 -23.21
N GLN A 200 -3.66 -0.80 -23.87
CA GLN A 200 -3.08 -1.61 -24.95
C GLN A 200 -2.53 -2.95 -24.42
N LYS A 201 -1.78 -2.93 -23.31
CA LYS A 201 -1.27 -4.16 -22.68
C LYS A 201 -2.39 -5.05 -22.17
N GLN A 202 -3.44 -4.49 -21.56
CA GLN A 202 -4.59 -5.27 -21.11
C GLN A 202 -5.27 -6.00 -22.27
N ARG A 203 -5.52 -5.30 -23.39
CA ARG A 203 -6.06 -5.94 -24.60
C ARG A 203 -5.15 -7.03 -25.14
N GLN A 204 -3.83 -6.80 -25.15
CA GLN A 204 -2.85 -7.82 -25.57
C GLN A 204 -2.94 -9.07 -24.68
N MET A 205 -2.98 -8.91 -23.36
CA MET A 205 -3.12 -10.03 -22.43
C MET A 205 -4.42 -10.80 -22.64
N LEU A 206 -5.54 -10.09 -22.87
CA LEU A 206 -6.83 -10.74 -23.17
C LEU A 206 -6.82 -11.48 -24.52
N SER A 207 -6.10 -10.95 -25.53
CA SER A 207 -5.95 -11.62 -26.83
C SER A 207 -5.03 -12.84 -26.78
N MET A 208 -4.04 -12.86 -25.88
CA MET A 208 -3.12 -13.99 -25.70
C MET A 208 -3.75 -15.17 -24.93
N ASN A 209 -4.90 -14.95 -24.26
CA ASN A 209 -5.58 -15.94 -23.41
C ASN A 209 -6.35 -17.03 -24.16
N ARG A 210 -6.40 -17.03 -25.50
CA ARG A 210 -7.10 -18.11 -26.24
C ARG A 210 -6.20 -19.25 -26.69
N ASP A 211 -4.90 -19.03 -26.99
CA ASP A 211 -4.14 -20.04 -27.75
C ASP A 211 -2.71 -20.38 -27.28
N ASN A 212 -2.18 -19.86 -26.15
CA ASN A 212 -0.77 -20.08 -25.80
C ASN A 212 -0.47 -20.85 -24.49
N SER A 213 0.42 -21.85 -24.62
CA SER A 213 0.96 -22.76 -23.60
C SER A 213 1.64 -22.08 -22.39
N ALA A 214 1.93 -20.78 -22.48
CA ALA A 214 2.47 -19.99 -21.37
C ALA A 214 1.49 -19.85 -20.19
N PHE A 215 0.17 -19.91 -20.43
CA PHE A 215 -0.83 -19.87 -19.36
C PHE A 215 -0.85 -21.15 -18.52
N LYS A 216 -0.65 -22.31 -19.14
CA LYS A 216 -0.46 -23.59 -18.41
C LYS A 216 0.77 -23.54 -17.51
N ASN A 217 1.83 -22.85 -17.94
CA ASN A 217 3.03 -22.67 -17.13
C ASN A 217 2.80 -21.72 -15.95
N LYS A 218 2.01 -20.64 -16.11
CA LYS A 218 1.63 -19.74 -15.00
C LYS A 218 0.81 -20.46 -13.94
N GLU A 219 -0.16 -21.28 -14.35
CA GLU A 219 -0.99 -22.07 -13.43
C GLU A 219 -0.18 -23.16 -12.73
N MET A 220 0.76 -23.82 -13.43
CA MET A 220 1.71 -24.76 -12.82
C MET A 220 2.72 -24.07 -11.88
N LEU A 221 3.21 -22.87 -12.20
CA LEU A 221 4.08 -22.08 -11.33
C LEU A 221 3.34 -21.56 -10.10
N GLU A 222 2.11 -21.05 -10.23
CA GLU A 222 1.28 -20.63 -9.10
C GLU A 222 0.86 -21.82 -8.20
N LYS A 223 0.73 -23.02 -8.77
CA LYS A 223 0.45 -24.26 -8.02
C LYS A 223 1.71 -24.85 -7.38
N ALA A 224 2.89 -24.69 -7.98
CA ALA A 224 4.18 -25.09 -7.42
C ALA A 224 4.71 -24.10 -6.37
N LEU A 225 4.33 -22.82 -6.44
CA LEU A 225 4.62 -21.80 -5.43
C LEU A 225 3.65 -21.84 -4.23
N LYS A 226 2.61 -22.66 -4.28
CA LYS A 226 1.82 -23.04 -3.11
C LYS A 226 2.45 -24.31 -2.54
N GLU A 227 3.24 -24.16 -1.49
CA GLU A 227 3.76 -25.32 -0.75
C GLU A 227 2.60 -26.17 -0.22
N PRO A 228 2.70 -27.51 -0.27
CA PRO A 228 1.78 -28.39 0.45
C PRO A 228 1.96 -28.21 1.95
N GLU A 229 0.87 -28.14 2.70
CA GLU A 229 0.84 -28.08 4.15
C GLU A 229 1.82 -29.10 4.75
N ARG A 230 2.82 -28.63 5.49
CA ARG A 230 3.63 -29.46 6.38
C ARG A 230 3.34 -29.10 7.82
N THR A 231 2.83 -30.11 8.51
CA THR A 231 2.56 -30.18 9.94
C THR A 231 3.83 -30.17 10.79
N ASP A 232 3.66 -29.64 12.01
CA ASP A 232 4.33 -29.92 13.29
C ASP A 232 5.64 -29.23 13.70
N ASN A 233 5.46 -28.27 14.64
CA ASN A 233 6.08 -28.12 15.97
C ASN A 233 7.61 -28.25 16.20
N LYS A 234 8.23 -27.16 16.68
CA LYS A 234 8.78 -27.00 18.06
C LYS A 234 9.43 -25.61 18.31
N GLU A 235 9.18 -25.11 19.52
CA GLU A 235 9.72 -23.96 20.32
C GLU A 235 11.23 -23.70 20.18
N GLN A 236 11.90 -22.55 20.44
CA GLN A 236 11.74 -21.27 21.20
C GLN A 236 13.04 -20.42 20.90
N PRO A 237 13.39 -19.26 21.54
CA PRO A 237 12.65 -18.05 21.95
C PRO A 237 13.31 -16.71 21.46
N GLU A 238 12.66 -15.59 21.79
CA GLU A 238 12.92 -14.18 21.46
C GLU A 238 14.21 -13.56 22.07
N GLU A 239 14.73 -12.50 21.43
CA GLU A 239 15.43 -11.41 22.14
C GLU A 239 15.09 -10.02 21.54
N ASP A 240 14.85 -9.09 22.46
CA ASP A 240 14.36 -7.71 22.30
C ASP A 240 15.26 -6.80 21.43
N ASP A 241 14.67 -5.84 20.71
CA ASP A 241 15.22 -4.48 20.79
C ASP A 241 14.19 -3.36 20.59
N LYS A 242 14.33 -2.35 21.44
CA LYS A 242 13.36 -1.26 21.68
C LYS A 242 13.63 -0.06 20.76
N ASN A 243 12.56 0.73 20.59
CA ASN A 243 12.57 2.21 20.60
C ASN A 243 12.78 2.94 19.25
N TYR A 244 11.67 3.35 18.61
CA TYR A 244 11.65 4.58 17.79
C TYR A 244 10.39 5.40 18.05
N LYS A 245 10.59 6.63 18.53
CA LYS A 245 9.58 7.66 18.76
C LYS A 245 9.00 8.17 17.43
N SER A 246 7.67 8.19 17.31
CA SER A 246 6.95 8.78 16.18
C SER A 246 6.99 10.32 16.23
N LYS A 247 7.39 10.96 15.13
CA LYS A 247 7.14 12.39 14.88
C LYS A 247 6.15 12.49 13.72
N SER A 248 5.00 13.09 13.99
CA SER A 248 3.97 13.41 13.00
C SER A 248 4.33 14.70 12.25
N ILE A 249 4.15 14.71 10.93
CA ILE A 249 4.26 15.92 10.10
C ILE A 249 2.87 16.26 9.58
N LYS A 250 2.42 17.50 9.84
CA LYS A 250 1.16 18.08 9.37
C LYS A 250 1.34 18.55 7.93
N ASN A 251 0.39 18.24 7.05
CA ASN A 251 0.37 18.66 5.65
C ASN A 251 -0.65 19.79 5.48
N ASP A 252 -0.21 20.96 5.03
CA ASP A 252 -0.96 22.23 5.01
C ASP A 252 -1.56 22.58 3.64
N GLY A 253 -2.16 21.61 2.95
CA GLY A 253 -3.31 21.85 2.08
C GLY A 253 -3.22 22.82 0.88
N THR A 254 -2.05 23.27 0.43
CA THR A 254 -1.97 24.31 -0.63
C THR A 254 -1.23 23.91 -1.91
N TYR A 255 -1.72 22.91 -2.64
CA TYR A 255 -1.38 22.78 -4.06
C TYR A 255 -2.63 22.50 -4.90
N LYS A 256 -3.17 23.56 -5.51
CA LYS A 256 -4.27 23.50 -6.49
C LYS A 256 -3.76 23.17 -7.89
N ASP A 257 -4.58 22.42 -8.61
CA ASP A 257 -4.48 22.00 -10.02
C ASP A 257 -3.90 23.06 -10.98
N ARG A 258 -2.77 22.78 -11.64
CA ARG A 258 -2.33 23.50 -12.84
C ARG A 258 -1.66 22.58 -13.86
N ALA A 259 -2.04 22.77 -15.13
CA ALA A 259 -1.52 21.99 -16.26
C ALA A 259 -0.10 22.42 -16.68
N ILE A 260 0.76 21.43 -16.94
CA ILE A 260 2.21 21.56 -17.24
C ILE A 260 2.54 22.40 -18.47
N ASN A 261 1.60 22.51 -19.43
CA ASN A 261 1.84 23.19 -20.69
C ASN A 261 1.94 24.72 -20.59
N ARG A 262 1.73 25.30 -19.40
CA ARG A 262 1.84 26.75 -19.16
C ARG A 262 3.04 27.18 -18.32
N VAL A 263 3.91 26.27 -17.88
CA VAL A 263 5.02 26.62 -16.98
C VAL A 263 6.32 26.65 -17.77
N GLY A 264 6.93 27.84 -17.85
CA GLY A 264 8.21 28.07 -18.53
C GLY A 264 9.37 27.33 -17.85
N LYS A 265 10.44 27.04 -18.60
CA LYS A 265 11.65 26.34 -18.07
C LYS A 265 12.25 27.03 -16.84
N THR A 266 12.14 28.35 -16.74
CA THR A 266 12.68 29.15 -15.63
C THR A 266 11.85 29.01 -14.36
N GLU A 267 10.52 29.09 -14.45
CA GLU A 267 9.60 28.85 -13.33
C GLU A 267 9.69 27.42 -12.79
N ARG A 268 9.96 26.43 -13.65
CA ARG A 268 10.23 25.06 -13.18
C ARG A 268 11.43 25.02 -12.24
N ARG A 269 12.54 25.71 -12.58
CA ARG A 269 13.73 25.78 -11.71
C ARG A 269 13.45 26.48 -10.39
N ASP A 270 12.58 27.49 -10.37
CA ASP A 270 12.30 28.26 -9.16
C ASP A 270 11.37 27.51 -8.19
N ILE A 271 10.37 26.76 -8.68
CA ILE A 271 9.57 25.83 -7.85
C ILE A 271 10.47 24.74 -7.23
N PHE A 272 11.42 24.20 -8.01
CA PHE A 272 12.40 23.23 -7.52
C PHE A 272 13.36 23.83 -6.47
N ARG A 273 13.60 25.14 -6.50
CA ARG A 273 14.50 25.84 -5.57
C ARG A 273 13.77 26.28 -4.29
N GLU A 274 12.53 26.76 -4.40
CA GLU A 274 11.71 27.16 -3.24
C GLU A 274 11.36 25.98 -2.34
N ALA A 275 11.06 24.80 -2.88
CA ALA A 275 10.79 23.59 -2.11
C ALA A 275 11.98 23.14 -1.24
N VAL A 276 13.22 23.51 -1.62
CA VAL A 276 14.45 23.23 -0.87
C VAL A 276 14.75 24.31 0.17
N SER A 277 14.18 25.51 0.01
CA SER A 277 14.48 26.69 0.86
C SER A 277 13.41 27.00 1.93
N GLY A 278 12.45 26.10 2.15
CA GLY A 278 11.47 26.18 3.24
C GLY A 278 12.14 26.19 4.63
N LYS A 279 12.52 27.40 5.03
CA LYS A 279 13.19 27.89 6.24
C LYS A 279 13.28 26.95 7.45
N LYS A 280 14.54 26.67 7.79
CA LYS A 280 15.02 26.73 9.18
C LYS A 280 14.63 28.09 9.78
N VAL A 281 13.69 28.09 10.71
CA VAL A 281 13.71 28.92 11.94
C VAL A 281 13.27 28.00 13.07
#